data_AF-A0A353VEJ3-F1
#
_entry.id   AF-A0A353VEJ3-F1
#
_cell.length_a   1.000
_cell.length_b   1.000
_cell.length_c   1.000
_cell.angle_alpha   90.00
_cell.angle_beta   90.00
_cell.angle_gamma   90.00
#
_symmetry.space_group_name_H-M   'P 1'
#
loop_
_entity.id
_entity.type
_entity.pdbx_description
1 polymer ?
#
loop_
_entity_poly.entity_id
_entity_poly.type
_entity_poly.pdbx_seq_one_letter_code
_entity_poly.pdbx_strand_id
1 'polypeptide(L)'
;MEKADVAARGAIILSFIVALEIVIMISPFALFFYAVFNPILLALDRFAATRWLTAFFLPHMVVSPDPALKAIRVLGSVAFIVGAVVFLACAVQVYAGKLLRTGPATRGLYAAIRHPQYLALGVTGLGLAILWPRFLTLVLLAIMLFLYYL
;
A
#
# COMPACT_ATOMS: atom_id res chain seq x y z
N MET A 1 30.74 -3.72 -3.38
CA MET A 1 30.34 -2.30 -3.41
C MET A 1 29.42 -2.01 -4.60
N GLU A 2 29.72 -2.50 -5.81
CA GLU A 2 28.92 -2.29 -7.03
C GLU A 2 27.42 -2.68 -6.89
N LYS A 3 27.10 -3.85 -6.33
CA LYS A 3 25.71 -4.30 -6.14
C LYS A 3 24.90 -3.42 -5.18
N ALA A 4 25.56 -2.82 -4.18
CA ALA A 4 24.90 -1.95 -3.20
C ALA A 4 24.54 -0.59 -3.82
N ASP A 5 25.38 -0.07 -4.73
CA ASP A 5 25.09 1.16 -5.48
C ASP A 5 23.92 0.95 -6.46
N VAL A 6 23.90 -0.19 -7.16
CA VAL A 6 22.78 -0.54 -8.05
C VAL A 6 21.45 -0.66 -7.28
N ALA A 7 21.45 -1.30 -6.11
CA ALA A 7 20.25 -1.42 -5.28
C ALA A 7 19.77 -0.05 -4.76
N ALA A 8 20.68 0.81 -4.34
CA ALA A 8 20.35 2.17 -3.89
C ALA A 8 19.72 3.01 -5.01
N ARG A 9 20.32 2.99 -6.22
CA ARG A 9 19.77 3.67 -7.39
C ARG A 9 18.40 3.13 -7.79
N GLY A 10 18.23 1.81 -7.75
CA GLY A 10 16.94 1.16 -8.01
C GLY A 10 15.86 1.61 -7.02
N ALA A 11 16.19 1.69 -5.73
CA ALA A 11 15.27 2.17 -4.70
C ALA A 11 14.85 3.64 -4.90
N ILE A 12 15.79 4.49 -5.34
CA ILE A 12 15.50 5.91 -5.66
C ILE A 12 14.53 6.00 -6.84
N ILE A 13 14.79 5.28 -7.93
CA ILE A 13 13.92 5.26 -9.11
C ILE A 13 12.53 4.77 -8.74
N LEU A 14 12.45 3.65 -8.00
CA LEU A 14 11.18 3.10 -7.54
C LEU A 14 10.41 4.11 -6.68
N SER A 15 11.09 4.77 -5.75
CA SER A 15 10.48 5.80 -4.89
C SER A 15 9.92 6.96 -5.71
N PHE A 16 10.63 7.38 -6.76
CA PHE A 16 10.18 8.42 -7.68
C PHE A 16 8.95 7.97 -8.47
N ILE A 17 8.92 6.73 -8.97
CA ILE A 17 7.76 6.15 -9.68
C ILE A 17 6.53 6.13 -8.77
N VAL A 18 6.69 5.68 -7.52
CA VAL A 18 5.59 5.64 -6.54
C VAL A 18 5.08 7.04 -6.23
N ALA A 19 5.98 8.00 -6.01
CA ALA A 19 5.60 9.39 -5.77
C ALA A 19 4.86 10.00 -6.98
N LEU A 20 5.37 9.74 -8.19
CA LEU A 20 4.76 10.22 -9.42
C LEU A 20 3.36 9.64 -9.64
N GLU A 21 3.14 8.36 -9.37
CA GLU A 21 1.81 7.74 -9.42
C GLU A 21 0.83 8.49 -8.51
N ILE A 22 1.19 8.74 -7.26
CA ILE A 22 0.34 9.46 -6.30
C ILE A 22 0.01 10.87 -6.82
N VAL A 23 1.02 11.60 -7.32
CA VAL A 23 0.83 12.96 -7.85
C VAL A 23 -0.09 12.97 -9.07
N ILE A 24 0.10 12.06 -10.03
CA ILE A 24 -0.76 11.97 -11.22
C ILE A 24 -2.21 11.67 -10.80
N MET A 25 -2.40 10.79 -9.82
CA MET A 25 -3.74 10.32 -9.44
C MET A 25 -4.53 11.30 -8.57
N ILE A 26 -3.87 12.18 -7.80
CA ILE A 26 -4.53 13.24 -7.00
C ILE A 26 -4.76 14.51 -7.84
N SER A 27 -3.98 14.70 -8.90
CA SER A 27 -4.03 15.90 -9.74
C SER A 27 -5.03 15.76 -10.90
N PRO A 28 -5.35 16.87 -11.61
CA PRO A 28 -6.20 16.84 -12.80
C PRO A 28 -5.65 15.94 -13.93
N PHE A 29 -4.37 15.57 -13.88
CA PHE A 29 -3.75 14.64 -14.83
C PHE A 29 -4.39 13.25 -14.80
N ALA A 30 -5.07 12.86 -13.71
CA ALA A 30 -5.87 11.64 -13.67
C ALA A 30 -6.92 11.61 -14.80
N LEU A 31 -7.53 12.74 -15.15
CA LEU A 31 -8.51 12.81 -16.25
C LEU A 31 -7.86 12.49 -17.59
N PHE A 32 -6.68 13.05 -17.86
CA PHE A 32 -5.92 12.76 -19.09
C PHE A 32 -5.48 11.30 -19.14
N PHE A 33 -4.99 10.77 -18.01
CA PHE A 33 -4.64 9.37 -17.87
C PHE A 33 -5.84 8.49 -18.24
N TYR A 34 -7.00 8.70 -17.63
CA TYR A 34 -8.19 7.91 -17.93
C TYR A 34 -8.71 8.10 -19.36
N ALA A 35 -8.61 9.31 -19.94
CA ALA A 35 -9.00 9.55 -21.32
C ALA A 35 -8.16 8.74 -22.32
N VAL A 36 -6.85 8.67 -22.10
CA VAL A 36 -5.93 7.87 -22.93
C VAL A 36 -6.22 6.37 -22.81
N PHE A 37 -6.49 5.88 -21.59
CA PHE A 37 -6.79 4.46 -21.37
C PHE A 37 -8.22 4.06 -21.73
N ASN A 38 -9.12 5.02 -21.99
CA ASN A 38 -10.54 4.77 -22.20
C ASN A 38 -10.85 3.66 -23.23
N PRO A 39 -10.20 3.56 -24.41
CA PRO A 39 -10.47 2.48 -25.35
C PRO A 39 -10.17 1.09 -24.77
N ILE A 40 -9.10 0.98 -23.98
CA ILE A 40 -8.69 -0.27 -23.31
C ILE A 40 -9.69 -0.60 -22.19
N LEU A 41 -10.10 0.40 -21.40
CA LEU A 41 -11.07 0.22 -20.33
C LEU A 41 -12.42 -0.28 -20.89
N LEU A 42 -12.90 0.32 -21.98
CA LEU A 42 -14.12 -0.12 -22.66
C LEU A 42 -13.99 -1.51 -23.27
N ALA A 43 -12.81 -1.87 -23.79
CA ALA A 43 -12.57 -3.22 -24.29
C ALA A 43 -12.62 -4.27 -23.16
N LEU A 44 -12.07 -3.96 -21.99
CA LEU A 44 -12.12 -4.82 -20.80
C LEU A 44 -13.53 -4.93 -20.20
N ASP A 45 -14.33 -3.86 -20.30
CA ASP A 45 -15.69 -3.85 -19.76
C ASP A 45 -16.67 -4.71 -20.57
N ARG A 46 -16.37 -4.96 -21.86
CA ARG A 46 -17.22 -5.76 -22.76
C ARG A 46 -17.29 -7.24 -22.38
N PHE A 47 -16.25 -7.79 -21.77
CA PHE A 47 -16.19 -9.19 -21.41
C PHE A 47 -16.48 -9.39 -19.92
N ALA A 48 -17.43 -10.29 -19.61
CA ALA A 48 -17.81 -10.58 -18.23
C ALA A 48 -16.62 -11.02 -17.36
N ALA A 49 -15.64 -11.74 -17.95
CA ALA A 49 -14.45 -12.21 -17.27
C ALA A 49 -13.46 -11.09 -16.87
N THR A 50 -13.50 -9.92 -17.52
CA THR A 50 -12.56 -8.81 -17.28
C THR A 50 -13.22 -7.56 -16.72
N ARG A 51 -14.55 -7.49 -16.69
CA ARG A 51 -15.32 -6.34 -16.17
C ARG A 51 -15.02 -6.00 -14.72
N TRP A 52 -14.61 -6.98 -13.92
CA TRP A 52 -14.23 -6.73 -12.53
C TRP A 52 -12.94 -5.91 -12.43
N LEU A 53 -12.06 -5.94 -13.43
CA LEU A 53 -10.78 -5.23 -13.42
C LEU A 53 -11.01 -3.71 -13.47
N THR A 54 -11.91 -3.28 -14.36
CA THR A 54 -12.33 -1.88 -14.45
C THR A 54 -13.06 -1.46 -13.18
N ALA A 55 -13.99 -2.28 -12.69
CA ALA A 55 -14.73 -2.01 -11.46
C ALA A 55 -13.86 -2.00 -10.18
N PHE A 56 -12.73 -2.70 -10.17
CA PHE A 56 -11.84 -2.73 -9.01
C PHE A 56 -10.85 -1.55 -9.03
N PHE A 57 -10.16 -1.28 -10.15
CA PHE A 57 -9.06 -0.31 -10.20
C PHE A 57 -9.48 1.15 -10.49
N LEU A 58 -10.65 1.39 -11.09
CA LEU A 58 -11.11 2.75 -11.46
C LEU A 58 -11.86 3.49 -10.36
N PRO A 59 -12.79 2.86 -9.60
CA PRO A 59 -13.57 3.58 -8.61
C PRO A 59 -12.70 4.02 -7.45
N HIS A 60 -12.35 5.30 -7.45
CA HIS A 60 -11.66 5.93 -6.32
C HIS A 60 -12.67 6.40 -5.25
N MET A 61 -13.96 6.52 -5.60
CA MET A 61 -14.96 7.15 -4.73
C MET A 61 -16.40 6.61 -4.84
N VAL A 62 -16.69 5.64 -5.71
CA VAL A 62 -18.06 5.13 -5.85
C VAL A 62 -18.37 4.17 -4.70
N VAL A 63 -19.22 4.61 -3.77
CA VAL A 63 -19.75 3.76 -2.70
C VAL A 63 -20.62 2.70 -3.35
N SER A 64 -20.21 1.44 -3.29
CA SER A 64 -21.08 0.34 -3.67
C SER A 64 -22.29 0.33 -2.73
N PRO A 65 -23.54 0.24 -3.25
CA PRO A 65 -24.74 0.15 -2.43
C PRO A 65 -24.83 -1.20 -1.69
N ASP A 66 -24.05 -2.20 -2.09
CA ASP A 66 -23.98 -3.50 -1.43
C ASP A 66 -23.40 -3.41 0.00
N PRO A 67 -24.11 -3.91 1.02
CA PRO A 67 -23.68 -3.81 2.41
C PRO A 67 -22.39 -4.58 2.71
N ALA A 68 -22.12 -5.70 2.01
CA ALA A 68 -20.90 -6.47 2.23
C ALA A 68 -19.67 -5.71 1.70
N LEU A 69 -19.74 -5.14 0.49
CA LEU A 69 -18.68 -4.29 -0.06
C LEU A 69 -18.47 -3.03 0.79
N LYS A 70 -19.54 -2.45 1.35
CA LYS A 70 -19.43 -1.34 2.30
C LYS A 70 -18.69 -1.76 3.57
N ALA A 71 -18.99 -2.93 4.13
CA ALA A 71 -18.31 -3.47 5.30
C ALA A 71 -16.82 -3.71 5.03
N ILE A 72 -16.48 -4.33 3.89
CA ILE A 72 -15.09 -4.53 3.46
C ILE A 72 -14.35 -3.20 3.37
N ARG A 73 -14.97 -2.16 2.81
CA ARG A 73 -14.37 -0.83 2.72
C ARG A 73 -14.05 -0.25 4.10
N VAL A 74 -15.00 -0.35 5.04
CA VAL A 74 -14.81 0.14 6.42
C VAL A 74 -13.70 -0.65 7.12
N LEU A 75 -13.67 -1.98 6.97
CA LEU A 75 -12.59 -2.81 7.48
C LEU A 75 -11.24 -2.40 6.89
N GLY A 76 -11.19 -2.08 5.59
CA GLY A 76 -10.01 -1.51 4.95
C GLY A 76 -9.56 -0.18 5.56
N SER A 77 -10.49 0.73 5.86
CA SER A 77 -10.19 1.98 6.59
C SER A 77 -9.66 1.74 7.98
N VAL A 78 -10.28 0.84 8.74
CA VAL A 78 -9.82 0.49 10.09
C VAL A 78 -8.42 -0.13 10.01
N ALA A 79 -8.19 -1.08 9.11
CA ALA A 79 -6.89 -1.71 8.90
C ALA A 79 -5.81 -0.68 8.53
N PHE A 80 -6.11 0.25 7.61
CA PHE A 80 -5.19 1.30 7.22
C PHE A 80 -4.77 2.17 8.41
N ILE A 81 -5.74 2.68 9.18
CA ILE A 81 -5.47 3.57 10.31
C ILE A 81 -4.79 2.84 11.46
N VAL A 82 -5.31 1.69 11.87
CA VAL A 82 -4.74 0.90 12.98
C VAL A 82 -3.33 0.44 12.64
N GLY A 83 -3.11 -0.07 11.41
CA GLY A 83 -1.80 -0.44 10.93
C GLY A 83 -0.82 0.74 10.98
N ALA A 84 -1.23 1.91 10.49
CA ALA A 84 -0.36 3.09 10.45
C ALA A 84 0.01 3.57 11.86
N VAL A 85 -0.96 3.60 12.78
CA VAL A 85 -0.73 3.98 14.18
C VAL A 85 0.23 3.00 14.86
N VAL A 86 0.02 1.69 14.69
CA VAL A 86 0.91 0.67 15.26
C VAL A 86 2.30 0.75 14.66
N PHE A 87 2.42 0.98 13.34
CA PHE A 87 3.70 1.17 12.66
C PHE A 87 4.46 2.36 13.26
N LEU A 88 3.81 3.51 13.39
CA LEU A 88 4.40 4.72 13.96
C LEU A 88 4.79 4.53 15.43
N ALA A 89 3.93 3.90 16.23
CA ALA A 89 4.25 3.60 17.63
C ALA A 89 5.50 2.71 17.75
N CYS A 90 5.59 1.65 16.93
CA CYS A 90 6.75 0.77 16.90
C CYS A 90 8.01 1.48 16.36
N ALA A 91 7.86 2.38 15.38
CA ALA A 91 8.95 3.19 14.86
C ALA A 91 9.48 4.12 15.96
N VAL A 92 8.61 4.86 16.65
CA VAL A 92 8.97 5.71 17.79
C VAL A 92 9.71 4.88 18.84
N GLN A 93 9.22 3.69 19.20
CA GLN A 93 9.88 2.83 20.17
C GLN A 93 11.32 2.45 19.77
N VAL A 94 11.55 2.08 18.51
CA VAL A 94 12.89 1.70 18.01
C VAL A 94 13.82 2.89 17.88
N TYR A 95 13.36 3.99 17.28
CA TYR A 95 14.19 5.17 17.06
C TYR A 95 14.47 5.94 18.35
N ALA A 96 13.51 6.01 19.29
CA ALA A 96 13.75 6.56 20.61
C ALA A 96 14.77 5.71 21.39
N GLY A 97 14.70 4.37 21.30
CA GLY A 97 15.70 3.49 21.90
C GLY A 97 17.11 3.73 21.35
N LYS A 98 17.22 3.97 20.04
CA LYS A 98 18.48 4.32 19.38
C LYS A 98 19.00 5.69 19.80
N LEU A 99 18.12 6.69 19.91
CA LEU A 99 18.47 8.05 20.30
C LEU A 99 18.89 8.14 21.77
N LEU A 100 18.14 7.47 22.65
CA LEU A 100 18.36 7.45 24.11
C LEU A 100 19.40 6.41 24.55
N ARG A 101 19.97 5.64 23.60
CA ARG A 101 20.95 4.56 23.83
C ARG A 101 20.48 3.53 24.88
N THR A 102 19.17 3.31 24.97
CA THR A 102 18.54 2.43 25.98
C THR A 102 18.51 0.95 25.58
N GLY A 103 19.18 0.59 24.49
CA GLY A 103 19.28 -0.78 24.00
C GLY A 103 18.11 -1.20 23.10
N PRO A 104 18.04 -2.48 22.71
CA PRO A 104 17.03 -2.99 21.77
C PRO A 104 15.60 -2.92 22.33
N ALA A 105 14.62 -2.65 21.45
CA ALA A 105 13.21 -2.69 21.81
C ALA A 105 12.74 -4.14 22.03
N THR A 106 12.64 -4.57 23.29
CA THR A 106 12.23 -5.94 23.67
C THR A 106 10.88 -6.02 24.38
N ARG A 107 10.27 -4.86 24.70
CA ARG A 107 9.01 -4.77 25.47
C ARG A 107 7.81 -4.51 24.56
N GLY A 108 6.61 -4.83 25.03
CA GLY A 108 5.35 -4.60 24.31
C GLY A 108 5.17 -5.56 23.14
N LEU A 109 4.79 -5.04 21.97
CA LEU A 109 4.58 -5.86 20.76
C LEU A 109 5.84 -6.64 20.33
N TYR A 110 7.02 -6.10 20.61
CA TYR A 110 8.30 -6.75 20.36
C TYR A 110 8.56 -7.99 21.23
N ALA A 111 7.79 -8.18 22.31
CA ALA A 111 7.90 -9.39 23.13
C ALA A 111 7.19 -10.59 22.50
N ALA A 112 6.13 -10.35 21.70
CA ALA A 112 5.33 -11.40 21.08
C ALA A 112 5.66 -11.62 19.60
N ILE A 113 6.06 -10.56 18.89
CA ILE A 113 6.27 -10.57 17.43
C ILE A 113 7.70 -10.10 17.16
N ARG A 114 8.45 -10.85 16.33
CA ARG A 114 9.85 -10.50 15.98
C ARG A 114 9.95 -9.14 15.28
N HIS A 115 9.00 -8.86 14.40
CA HIS A 115 8.99 -7.68 13.54
C HIS A 115 7.59 -7.04 13.46
N PRO A 116 7.10 -6.43 14.56
CA PRO A 116 5.75 -5.86 14.61
C PRO A 116 5.59 -4.67 13.64
N GLN A 117 6.67 -3.93 13.32
CA GLN A 117 6.63 -2.87 12.30
C GLN A 117 6.27 -3.41 10.92
N TYR A 118 6.86 -4.53 10.48
CA TYR A 118 6.57 -5.10 9.16
C TYR A 118 5.15 -5.67 9.09
N LEU A 119 4.67 -6.28 10.18
CA LEU A 119 3.27 -6.71 10.27
C LEU A 119 2.33 -5.52 10.14
N ALA A 120 2.57 -4.44 10.90
CA ALA A 120 1.78 -3.22 10.84
C ALA A 120 1.82 -2.55 9.47
N LEU A 121 2.99 -2.57 8.80
CA LEU A 121 3.13 -2.11 7.42
C LEU A 121 2.30 -2.95 6.45
N GLY A 122 2.29 -4.28 6.60
CA GLY A 122 1.44 -5.18 5.82
C GLY A 122 -0.05 -4.92 6.03
N VAL A 123 -0.49 -4.71 7.28
CA VAL A 123 -1.89 -4.37 7.60
C VAL A 123 -2.28 -3.01 7.00
N THR A 124 -1.40 -2.02 7.09
CA THR A 124 -1.61 -0.70 6.47
C THR A 124 -1.70 -0.82 4.95
N GLY A 125 -0.79 -1.56 4.34
CA GLY A 125 -0.77 -1.80 2.89
C GLY A 125 -2.01 -2.55 2.40
N LEU A 126 -2.51 -3.52 3.16
CA LEU A 126 -3.79 -4.18 2.87
C LEU A 126 -4.98 -3.20 2.93
N GLY A 127 -5.02 -2.36 3.97
CA GLY A 127 -6.05 -1.31 4.07
C GLY A 127 -5.99 -0.34 2.88
N LEU A 128 -4.79 0.09 2.50
CA LEU A 128 -4.58 0.94 1.33
C LEU A 128 -4.98 0.23 0.03
N ALA A 129 -4.69 -1.05 -0.14
CA ALA A 129 -5.09 -1.83 -1.31
C ALA A 129 -6.61 -1.97 -1.44
N ILE A 130 -7.34 -2.02 -0.32
CA ILE A 130 -8.81 -2.06 -0.32
C ILE A 130 -9.41 -0.68 -0.65
N LEU A 131 -8.85 0.38 -0.09
CA LEU A 131 -9.38 1.75 -0.26
C LEU A 131 -8.99 2.38 -1.59
N TRP A 132 -7.77 2.10 -2.02
CA TRP A 132 -7.14 2.66 -3.18
C TRP A 132 -6.39 1.57 -3.95
N PRO A 133 -7.12 0.64 -4.58
CA PRO A 133 -6.53 -0.46 -5.33
C PRO A 133 -5.75 0.09 -6.52
N ARG A 134 -4.42 0.05 -6.41
CA ARG A 134 -3.47 0.42 -7.46
C ARG A 134 -2.52 -0.74 -7.72
N PHE A 135 -2.12 -0.90 -8.98
CA PHE A 135 -1.22 -1.98 -9.38
C PHE A 135 0.09 -1.94 -8.62
N LEU A 136 0.70 -0.76 -8.50
CA LEU A 136 1.96 -0.59 -7.75
C LEU A 136 1.78 -0.91 -6.27
N THR A 137 0.70 -0.43 -5.63
CA THR A 137 0.41 -0.77 -4.23
C THR A 137 0.29 -2.27 -3.99
N LEU A 138 -0.44 -2.99 -4.87
CA LEU A 138 -0.60 -4.44 -4.75
C LEU A 138 0.71 -5.19 -4.97
N VAL A 139 1.49 -4.81 -5.97
CA VAL A 139 2.79 -5.45 -6.27
C VAL A 139 3.76 -5.22 -5.13
N LEU A 140 3.87 -3.99 -4.62
CA LEU A 140 4.77 -3.67 -3.52
C LEU A 140 4.35 -4.37 -2.22
N LEU A 141 3.05 -4.47 -1.95
CA LEU A 141 2.53 -5.23 -0.82
C LEU A 141 2.86 -6.72 -0.96
N ALA A 142 2.67 -7.31 -2.13
CA ALA A 142 2.98 -8.71 -2.38
C ALA A 142 4.48 -9.00 -2.21
N ILE A 143 5.35 -8.13 -2.75
CA ILE A 143 6.80 -8.21 -2.58
C ILE A 143 7.15 -8.10 -1.09
N MET A 144 6.60 -7.13 -0.37
CA MET A 144 6.85 -6.94 1.05
C MET A 144 6.46 -8.18 1.87
N LEU A 145 5.30 -8.77 1.59
CA LEU A 145 4.82 -9.97 2.29
C LEU A 145 5.69 -11.19 1.98
N PHE A 146 6.12 -11.33 0.71
CA PHE A 146 7.04 -12.39 0.31
C PHE A 146 8.39 -12.27 1.03
N LEU A 147 8.96 -11.06 1.06
CA LEU A 147 10.20 -10.78 1.79
C LEU A 147 10.07 -10.92 3.31
N TYR A 148 8.86 -10.71 3.86
CA TYR A 148 8.60 -10.91 5.28
C TYR A 148 8.52 -12.40 5.67
N TYR A 149 8.08 -13.24 4.73
CA TYR A 149 7.98 -14.68 4.95
C TYR A 149 9.33 -15.40 4.81
N LEU A 150 10.20 -14.93 3.92
CA LEU A 150 11.53 -15.49 3.66
C LEU A 150 12.49 -15.27 4.84
#